data_AF-A0A968LX57-F1
#
_entry.id   AF-A0A968LX57-F1
#
_cell.length_a   1.000
_cell.length_b   1.000
_cell.length_c   1.000
_cell.angle_alpha   90.00
_cell.angle_beta   90.00
_cell.angle_gamma   90.00
#
_symmetry.space_group_name_H-M   'P 1'
#
loop_
_entity.id
_entity.type
_entity.pdbx_description
1 polymer ?
#
loop_
_entity_poly.entity_id
_entity_poly.type
_entity_poly.pdbx_seq_one_letter_code
_entity_poly.pdbx_strand_id
1 'polypeptide(L)'
;MRRRQTRGLRDGLRKLSRRVQTGGLKDRDKVLEQVGRLKERYPPAAKLVSIEVAQQGRPDVTWQWRRDGLRAAFACDGAYLLKSNFSGWTAEEFWESYMQLTMAEQAFRVMKSELLVRPIWHHLAGRVESHVMVCVLAYALWRTLDHLAKQAGLETLIRKPDEEKRNAGPKPR
;
A
#
# COMPACT_ATOMS: atom_id res chain seq x y z
N MET A 1 1.22 -4.14 6.94
CA MET A 1 1.74 -2.97 7.68
C MET A 1 1.97 -3.25 9.18
N ARG A 2 0.96 -3.80 9.89
CA ARG A 2 1.03 -4.06 11.34
C ARG A 2 2.15 -5.01 11.77
N ARG A 3 2.36 -6.12 11.03
CA ARG A 3 3.48 -7.06 11.29
C ARG A 3 4.86 -6.38 11.35
N ARG A 4 5.12 -5.41 10.46
CA ARG A 4 6.38 -4.64 10.43
C ARG A 4 6.53 -3.79 11.69
N GLN A 5 5.45 -3.18 12.16
CA GLN A 5 5.46 -2.36 13.37
C GLN A 5 5.59 -3.20 14.64
N THR A 6 4.88 -4.33 14.75
CA THR A 6 5.02 -5.26 15.88
C THR A 6 6.46 -5.77 15.98
N ARG A 7 7.08 -6.12 14.85
CA ARG A 7 8.49 -6.53 14.79
C ARG A 7 9.41 -5.37 15.20
N GLY A 8 9.21 -4.18 14.65
CA GLY A 8 10.02 -3.00 14.98
C GLY A 8 9.96 -2.61 16.46
N LEU A 9 8.77 -2.65 17.07
CA LEU A 9 8.58 -2.37 18.49
C LEU A 9 9.23 -3.44 19.37
N ARG A 10 9.05 -4.73 19.04
CA ARG A 10 9.70 -5.84 19.74
C ARG A 10 11.22 -5.71 19.73
N ASP A 11 11.79 -5.43 18.55
CA ASP A 11 13.24 -5.33 18.39
C ASP A 11 13.78 -4.07 19.12
N GLY A 12 13.00 -2.97 19.14
CA GLY A 12 13.28 -1.77 19.93
C GLY A 12 13.26 -2.01 21.44
N LEU A 13 12.24 -2.71 21.94
CA LEU A 13 12.12 -3.09 23.36
C LEU A 13 13.25 -4.01 23.81
N ARG A 14 13.63 -5.00 22.99
CA ARG A 14 14.80 -5.87 23.27
C ARG A 14 16.09 -5.06 23.39
N LYS A 15 16.31 -4.09 22.50
CA LYS A 15 17.50 -3.22 22.57
C LYS A 15 17.48 -2.33 23.81
N LEU A 16 16.33 -1.78 24.18
CA LEU A 16 16.16 -0.96 25.37
C LEU A 16 16.42 -1.78 26.64
N SER A 17 15.79 -2.94 26.77
CA SER A 17 16.00 -3.86 27.90
C SER A 17 17.47 -4.29 28.02
N ARG A 18 18.13 -4.65 26.91
CA ARG A 18 19.56 -4.97 26.94
C ARG A 18 20.41 -3.80 27.44
N ARG A 19 20.15 -2.57 26.98
CA ARG A 19 20.90 -1.37 27.39
C ARG A 19 20.72 -1.06 28.89
N VAL A 20 19.53 -1.32 29.39
CA VAL A 20 19.18 -1.17 30.81
C VAL A 20 19.90 -2.22 31.66
N GLN A 21 19.87 -3.49 31.25
CA GLN A 21 20.56 -4.60 31.93
C GLN A 21 22.09 -4.44 31.96
N THR A 22 22.70 -3.93 30.89
CA THR A 22 24.15 -3.67 30.84
C THR A 22 24.55 -2.40 31.60
N GLY A 23 23.62 -1.72 32.28
CA GLY A 23 23.90 -0.51 33.06
C GLY A 23 24.16 0.76 32.23
N GLY A 24 23.88 0.72 30.92
CA GLY A 24 24.03 1.84 30.01
C GLY A 24 22.89 2.87 30.10
N LEU A 25 21.86 2.58 30.90
CA LEU A 25 20.78 3.50 31.23
C LEU A 25 20.29 3.20 32.67
N LYS A 26 20.68 4.04 33.63
CA LYS A 26 20.40 3.86 35.07
C LYS A 26 19.23 4.72 35.58
N ASP A 27 18.89 5.77 34.82
CA ASP A 27 17.85 6.72 35.14
C ASP A 27 16.49 6.22 34.61
N ARG A 28 15.53 6.09 35.52
CA ARG A 28 14.18 5.59 35.23
C ARG A 28 13.42 6.54 34.30
N ASP A 29 13.57 7.84 34.45
CA ASP A 29 12.79 8.81 33.67
C ASP A 29 13.23 8.77 32.20
N LYS A 30 14.54 8.59 31.97
CA LYS A 30 15.06 8.35 30.62
C LYS A 30 14.57 7.03 30.03
N VAL A 31 14.41 5.97 30.83
CA VAL A 31 13.83 4.70 30.37
C VAL A 31 12.37 4.92 29.93
N LEU A 32 11.59 5.63 30.73
CA LEU A 32 10.19 5.97 30.42
C LEU A 32 10.08 6.81 29.15
N GLU A 33 10.97 7.80 28.97
CA GLU A 33 11.01 8.62 27.76
C GLU A 33 11.31 7.76 26.51
N GLN A 34 12.27 6.83 26.59
CA GLN A 34 12.57 5.92 25.48
C GLN A 34 11.42 4.96 25.18
N VAL A 35 10.71 4.47 26.20
CA VAL A 35 9.47 3.70 26.01
C VAL A 35 8.42 4.57 25.31
N GLY A 36 8.27 5.82 25.70
CA GLY A 36 7.40 6.81 25.06
C GLY A 36 7.71 6.97 23.57
N ARG A 37 8.99 7.24 23.23
CA ARG A 37 9.46 7.36 21.84
C ARG A 37 9.20 6.08 21.03
N LEU A 38 9.35 4.90 21.63
CA LEU A 38 9.03 3.64 20.97
C LEU A 38 7.53 3.47 20.71
N LYS A 39 6.67 3.90 21.65
CA LYS A 39 5.21 3.89 21.46
C LYS A 39 4.78 4.86 20.35
N GLU A 40 5.37 6.05 20.30
CA GLU A 40 5.13 7.06 19.26
C GLU A 40 5.60 6.59 17.89
N ARG A 41 6.77 5.92 17.81
CA ARG A 41 7.29 5.38 16.55
C ARG A 41 6.47 4.21 16.00
N TYR A 42 5.78 3.46 16.86
CA TYR A 42 4.98 2.29 16.48
C TYR A 42 3.56 2.31 17.08
N PRO A 43 2.69 3.29 16.75
CA PRO A 43 1.43 3.50 17.46
C PRO A 43 0.44 2.32 17.37
N PRO A 44 0.19 1.71 16.19
CA PRO A 44 -0.63 0.49 16.10
C PRO A 44 -0.14 -0.69 16.93
N ALA A 45 1.17 -0.88 17.08
CA ALA A 45 1.72 -1.96 17.91
C ALA A 45 1.68 -1.62 19.40
N ALA A 46 1.84 -0.34 19.76
CA ALA A 46 1.79 0.14 21.14
C ALA A 46 0.44 -0.14 21.82
N LYS A 47 -0.67 -0.12 21.08
CA LYS A 47 -2.01 -0.45 21.60
C LYS A 47 -2.18 -1.92 22.01
N LEU A 48 -1.29 -2.78 21.52
CA LEU A 48 -1.38 -4.24 21.67
C LEU A 48 -0.36 -4.82 22.66
N VAL A 49 0.41 -3.96 23.33
CA VAL A 49 1.44 -4.37 24.30
C VAL A 49 1.28 -3.61 25.61
N SER A 50 1.35 -4.34 26.72
CA SER A 50 1.51 -3.76 28.05
C SER A 50 3.01 -3.72 28.35
N ILE A 51 3.55 -2.53 28.66
CA ILE A 51 4.96 -2.31 28.98
C ILE A 51 5.03 -1.77 30.40
N GLU A 52 5.80 -2.44 31.24
CA GLU A 52 6.03 -2.09 32.63
C GLU A 52 7.50 -1.77 32.84
N VAL A 53 7.76 -0.76 33.68
CA VAL A 53 9.11 -0.36 34.08
C VAL A 53 9.19 -0.47 35.59
N ALA A 54 10.18 -1.20 36.11
CA ALA A 54 10.36 -1.42 37.54
C ALA A 54 10.41 -0.09 38.31
N GLN A 55 9.70 -0.03 39.45
CA GLN A 55 9.56 1.19 40.24
C GLN A 55 10.67 1.37 41.29
N GLN A 56 11.31 0.29 41.73
CA GLN A 56 12.34 0.30 42.76
C GLN A 56 13.55 -0.55 42.34
N GLY A 57 14.75 -0.08 42.66
CA GLY A 57 16.00 -0.74 42.33
C GLY A 57 16.56 -0.36 40.95
N ARG A 58 17.31 -1.27 40.32
CA ARG A 58 17.77 -1.07 38.95
C ARG A 58 16.56 -1.01 38.03
N PRO A 59 16.46 -0.03 37.11
CA PRO A 59 15.38 -0.03 36.14
C PRO A 59 15.42 -1.35 35.38
N ASP A 60 14.26 -1.95 35.16
CA ASP A 60 14.08 -3.10 34.27
C ASP A 60 12.79 -2.89 33.48
N VAL A 61 12.76 -3.39 32.26
CA VAL A 61 11.65 -3.19 31.32
C VAL A 61 11.09 -4.55 30.94
N THR A 62 9.87 -4.81 31.39
CA THR A 62 9.11 -6.01 31.04
C THR A 62 7.97 -5.63 30.09
N TRP A 63 7.64 -6.53 29.17
CA TRP A 63 6.52 -6.30 28.25
C TRP A 63 5.77 -7.59 27.96
N GLN A 64 4.45 -7.45 27.84
CA GLN A 64 3.54 -8.55 27.52
C GLN A 64 2.61 -8.16 26.38
N TRP A 65 2.55 -9.04 25.39
CA TRP A 65 1.69 -8.87 24.24
C TRP A 65 0.27 -9.34 24.55
N ARG A 66 -0.73 -8.51 24.26
CA ARG A 66 -2.15 -8.86 24.42
C ARG A 66 -2.56 -9.81 23.31
N ARG A 67 -2.45 -11.12 23.57
CA ARG A 67 -2.64 -12.18 22.55
C ARG A 67 -3.99 -12.10 21.85
N ASP A 68 -5.07 -11.80 22.57
CA ASP A 68 -6.42 -11.73 21.98
C ASP A 68 -6.57 -10.51 21.09
N GLY A 69 -6.06 -9.35 21.52
CA GLY A 69 -6.03 -8.14 20.70
C GLY A 69 -5.17 -8.29 19.45
N LEU A 70 -4.04 -8.99 19.54
CA LEU A 70 -3.21 -9.33 18.38
C LEU A 70 -3.92 -10.25 17.41
N ARG A 71 -4.59 -11.31 17.92
CA ARG A 71 -5.36 -12.23 17.09
C ARG A 71 -6.48 -11.52 16.35
N ALA A 72 -7.31 -10.74 17.05
CA ALA A 72 -8.37 -9.96 16.44
C ALA A 72 -7.83 -8.96 15.41
N ALA A 73 -6.77 -8.21 15.76
CA ALA A 73 -6.19 -7.24 14.84
C ALA A 73 -5.59 -7.89 13.59
N PHE A 74 -4.96 -9.07 13.70
CA PHE A 74 -4.46 -9.81 12.54
C PHE A 74 -5.56 -10.46 11.72
N ALA A 75 -6.68 -10.87 12.33
CA ALA A 75 -7.84 -11.39 11.60
C ALA A 75 -8.49 -10.30 10.72
N CYS A 76 -8.44 -9.03 11.16
CA CYS A 76 -8.92 -7.89 10.38
C CYS A 76 -7.91 -7.36 9.34
N ASP A 77 -6.63 -7.71 9.45
CA ASP A 77 -5.62 -7.25 8.50
C ASP A 77 -5.91 -7.86 7.11
N GLY A 78 -6.22 -7.02 6.12
CA GLY A 78 -6.55 -7.45 4.75
C GLY A 78 -8.05 -7.60 4.48
N ALA A 79 -8.90 -7.39 5.48
CA ALA A 79 -10.33 -7.24 5.27
C ALA A 79 -10.63 -5.84 4.69
N TYR A 80 -11.49 -5.79 3.68
CA TYR A 80 -11.98 -4.56 3.09
C TYR A 80 -13.41 -4.32 3.57
N LEU A 81 -13.70 -3.11 4.04
CA LEU A 81 -15.06 -2.68 4.34
C LEU A 81 -15.50 -1.72 3.24
N LEU A 82 -16.42 -2.16 2.39
CA LEU A 82 -17.05 -1.29 1.41
C LEU A 82 -18.34 -0.73 2.02
N LYS A 83 -18.50 0.59 1.99
CA LYS A 83 -19.70 1.29 2.49
C LYS A 83 -20.41 1.95 1.31
N SER A 84 -21.70 1.63 1.14
CA SER A 84 -22.56 2.23 0.11
C SER A 84 -23.76 2.93 0.73
N ASN A 85 -24.32 3.90 0.01
CA ASN A 85 -25.68 4.40 0.21
C ASN A 85 -26.70 3.69 -0.70
N PHE A 86 -26.26 2.80 -1.60
CA PHE A 86 -27.13 2.05 -2.49
C PHE A 86 -27.74 0.85 -1.77
N SER A 87 -29.06 0.68 -1.91
CA SER A 87 -29.80 -0.47 -1.39
C SER A 87 -30.23 -1.39 -2.54
N GLY A 88 -30.26 -2.70 -2.31
CA GLY A 88 -30.76 -3.68 -3.27
C GLY A 88 -29.71 -4.42 -4.11
N TRP A 89 -28.42 -4.18 -3.88
CA TRP A 89 -27.35 -5.02 -4.44
C TRP A 89 -26.86 -6.06 -3.45
N THR A 90 -26.45 -7.21 -3.97
CA THR A 90 -25.70 -8.23 -3.25
C THR A 90 -24.28 -7.76 -2.95
N ALA A 91 -23.60 -8.45 -2.03
CA ALA A 91 -22.22 -8.13 -1.69
C ALA A 91 -21.28 -8.34 -2.90
N GLU A 92 -21.57 -9.35 -3.72
CA GLU A 92 -20.86 -9.71 -4.94
C GLU A 92 -20.97 -8.61 -5.99
N GLU A 93 -22.18 -8.13 -6.29
CA GLU A 93 -22.40 -7.03 -7.25
C GLU A 93 -21.69 -5.75 -6.81
N PHE A 94 -21.70 -5.45 -5.50
CA PHE A 94 -21.02 -4.29 -4.97
C PHE A 94 -19.50 -4.42 -5.06
N TRP A 95 -18.96 -5.62 -4.80
CA TRP A 95 -17.55 -5.92 -4.99
C TRP A 95 -17.13 -5.78 -6.45
N GLU A 96 -17.90 -6.33 -7.40
CA GLU A 96 -17.63 -6.22 -8.83
C GLU A 96 -17.60 -4.75 -9.28
N SER A 97 -18.59 -3.96 -8.86
CA SER A 97 -18.63 -2.53 -9.16
C SER A 97 -17.44 -1.78 -8.56
N TYR A 98 -17.09 -2.06 -7.29
CA TYR A 98 -15.90 -1.47 -6.67
C TYR A 98 -14.63 -1.81 -7.44
N MET A 99 -14.52 -3.05 -7.93
CA MET A 99 -13.37 -3.49 -8.74
C MET A 99 -13.27 -2.78 -10.08
N GLN A 100 -14.34 -2.20 -10.62
CA GLN A 100 -14.29 -1.38 -11.84
C GLN A 100 -13.38 -0.15 -11.67
N LEU A 101 -13.20 0.38 -10.45
CA LEU A 101 -12.23 1.44 -10.19
C LEU A 101 -10.80 0.97 -10.53
N THR A 102 -10.46 -0.25 -10.16
CA THR A 102 -9.15 -0.85 -10.51
C THR A 102 -9.02 -1.01 -12.02
N MET A 103 -10.11 -1.34 -12.71
CA MET A 103 -10.12 -1.39 -14.17
C MET A 103 -9.88 -0.02 -14.80
N ALA A 104 -10.44 1.05 -14.22
CA ALA A 104 -10.17 2.42 -14.67
C ALA A 104 -8.70 2.81 -14.44
N GLU A 105 -8.12 2.49 -13.27
CA GLU A 105 -6.68 2.72 -13.02
C GLU A 105 -5.78 1.98 -14.01
N GLN A 106 -6.12 0.73 -14.33
CA GLN A 106 -5.43 -0.04 -15.34
C GLN A 106 -5.57 0.60 -16.73
N ALA A 107 -6.76 1.11 -17.08
CA ALA A 107 -6.97 1.85 -18.32
C ALA A 107 -6.04 3.06 -18.41
N PHE A 108 -5.95 3.87 -17.35
CA PHE A 108 -5.01 4.99 -17.29
C PHE A 108 -3.56 4.55 -17.39
N ARG A 109 -3.19 3.41 -16.80
CA ARG A 109 -1.84 2.87 -16.89
C ARG A 109 -1.48 2.50 -18.33
N VAL A 110 -2.37 1.77 -19.02
CA VAL A 110 -2.19 1.38 -20.42
C VAL A 110 -2.15 2.60 -21.32
N MET A 111 -3.04 3.57 -21.11
CA MET A 111 -3.05 4.82 -21.87
C MET A 111 -1.71 5.57 -21.74
N LYS A 112 -1.10 5.55 -20.55
CA LYS A 112 0.20 6.19 -20.29
C LYS A 112 1.41 5.36 -20.75
N SER A 113 1.31 4.04 -20.84
CA SER A 113 2.45 3.19 -21.22
C SER A 113 2.44 2.83 -22.70
N GLU A 114 1.31 2.34 -23.20
CA GLU A 114 1.19 1.78 -24.55
C GLU A 114 0.69 2.81 -25.56
N LEU A 115 -0.30 3.63 -25.16
CA LEU A 115 -0.88 4.66 -26.03
C LEU A 115 -0.20 6.02 -25.87
N LEU A 116 0.89 6.05 -25.09
CA LEU A 116 1.81 7.18 -24.96
C LEU A 116 1.12 8.54 -24.73
N VAL A 117 0.07 8.60 -23.90
CA VAL A 117 -0.53 9.86 -23.38
C VAL A 117 0.47 10.73 -22.60
N ARG A 118 1.72 10.28 -22.46
CA ARG A 118 2.82 11.03 -21.87
C ARG A 118 3.11 12.31 -22.65
N PRO A 119 3.83 13.28 -22.05
CA PRO A 119 3.88 14.64 -22.58
C PRO A 119 4.50 14.67 -23.99
N ILE A 120 3.63 14.74 -24.99
CA ILE A 120 3.94 15.43 -26.22
C ILE A 120 3.86 16.91 -25.87
N TRP A 121 4.89 17.68 -26.18
CA TRP A 121 4.94 19.12 -25.89
C TRP A 121 3.96 19.90 -26.78
N HIS A 122 2.67 19.70 -26.54
CA HIS A 122 1.61 20.44 -27.18
C HIS A 122 1.52 21.81 -26.53
N HIS A 123 1.95 22.84 -27.26
CA HIS A 123 1.91 24.22 -26.80
C HIS A 123 0.50 24.85 -26.89
N LEU A 124 -0.44 24.20 -27.57
CA LEU A 124 -1.81 24.69 -27.79
C LEU A 124 -2.81 23.74 -27.12
N ALA A 125 -3.72 24.30 -26.33
CA ALA A 125 -4.72 23.53 -25.56
C ALA A 125 -5.53 22.56 -26.43
N GLY A 126 -6.02 22.99 -27.59
CA GLY A 126 -6.80 22.12 -28.49
C GLY A 126 -6.04 20.91 -29.04
N ARG A 127 -4.71 20.97 -29.12
CA ARG A 127 -3.88 19.80 -29.51
C ARG A 127 -3.76 18.79 -28.38
N VAL A 128 -3.70 19.26 -27.13
CA VAL A 128 -3.74 18.40 -25.94
C VAL A 128 -5.07 17.64 -25.89
N GLU A 129 -6.18 18.36 -26.06
CA GLU A 129 -7.53 17.76 -26.04
C GLU A 129 -7.69 16.73 -27.14
N SER A 130 -7.30 17.06 -28.37
CA SER A 130 -7.36 16.14 -29.51
C SER A 130 -6.51 14.89 -29.29
N HIS A 131 -5.30 15.04 -28.74
CA HIS A 131 -4.42 13.91 -28.46
C HIS A 131 -5.01 12.98 -27.40
N VAL A 132 -5.53 13.54 -26.29
CA VAL A 132 -6.20 12.76 -25.25
C VAL A 132 -7.42 12.04 -25.82
N MET A 133 -8.24 12.70 -26.63
CA MET A 133 -9.40 12.11 -27.31
C MET A 133 -9.00 10.90 -28.16
N VAL A 134 -7.97 11.04 -29.00
CA VAL A 134 -7.48 9.94 -29.85
C VAL A 134 -6.96 8.78 -29.02
N CYS A 135 -6.22 9.03 -27.94
CA CYS A 135 -5.74 7.96 -27.06
C CYS A 135 -6.87 7.24 -26.33
N VAL A 136 -7.91 7.95 -25.90
CA VAL A 136 -9.11 7.34 -25.30
C VAL A 136 -9.85 6.48 -26.33
N LEU A 137 -10.03 6.96 -27.56
CA LEU A 137 -10.67 6.20 -28.64
C LEU A 137 -9.86 4.95 -29.01
N ALA A 138 -8.53 5.06 -29.10
CA ALA A 138 -7.66 3.92 -29.37
C ALA A 138 -7.76 2.87 -28.25
N TYR A 139 -7.81 3.30 -26.99
CA TYR A 139 -8.02 2.39 -25.86
C TYR A 139 -9.38 1.71 -25.91
N ALA A 140 -10.45 2.46 -26.21
CA ALA A 140 -11.80 1.91 -26.32
C ALA A 140 -11.87 0.83 -27.41
N LEU A 141 -11.35 1.13 -28.62
CA LEU A 141 -11.28 0.18 -29.72
C LEU A 141 -10.50 -1.08 -29.31
N TRP A 142 -9.35 -0.90 -28.68
CA TRP A 142 -8.53 -2.01 -28.22
C TRP A 142 -9.26 -2.90 -27.20
N ARG A 143 -9.97 -2.31 -26.23
CA ARG A 143 -10.77 -3.06 -25.25
C ARG A 143 -11.95 -3.79 -25.87
N THR A 144 -12.60 -3.20 -26.88
CA THR A 144 -13.66 -3.87 -27.62
C THR A 144 -13.12 -5.09 -28.36
N LEU A 145 -11.97 -4.97 -29.02
CA LEU A 145 -11.33 -6.10 -29.70
C LEU A 145 -10.90 -7.20 -28.71
N ASP A 146 -10.32 -6.82 -27.56
CA ASP A 146 -9.97 -7.75 -26.47
C ASP A 146 -11.20 -8.52 -25.96
N HIS A 147 -12.33 -7.84 -25.81
CA HIS A 147 -13.59 -8.46 -25.39
C HIS A 147 -14.13 -9.45 -26.44
N LEU A 148 -14.17 -9.06 -27.71
CA LEU A 148 -14.63 -9.92 -28.80
C LEU A 148 -13.74 -11.16 -28.97
N ALA A 149 -12.41 -10.99 -28.86
CA ALA A 149 -11.47 -12.10 -28.94
C ALA A 149 -11.68 -13.11 -27.78
N LYS A 150 -11.88 -12.62 -26.55
CA LYS A 150 -12.20 -13.47 -25.40
C LYS A 150 -13.50 -14.23 -25.57
N GLN A 151 -14.55 -13.60 -26.11
CA GLN A 151 -15.81 -14.28 -26.42
C GLN A 151 -15.63 -15.38 -27.47
N ALA A 152 -14.70 -15.22 -28.40
CA ALA A 152 -14.33 -16.24 -29.38
C ALA A 152 -13.37 -17.32 -28.83
N GLY A 153 -13.02 -17.29 -27.54
CA GLY A 153 -12.10 -18.24 -26.92
C GLY A 153 -10.62 -18.02 -27.25
N LEU A 154 -10.27 -16.84 -27.79
CA LEU A 154 -8.90 -16.48 -28.14
C LEU A 154 -8.23 -15.78 -26.93
N GLU A 155 -7.06 -16.27 -26.52
CA GLU A 155 -6.24 -15.57 -25.54
C GLU A 155 -5.48 -14.41 -26.20
N THR A 156 -5.89 -13.19 -25.91
CA THR A 156 -5.18 -11.96 -26.28
C THR A 156 -4.02 -11.75 -25.31
N LEU A 157 -2.85 -12.30 -25.64
CA LEU A 157 -1.61 -11.98 -24.93
C LEU A 157 -1.25 -10.51 -25.19
N ILE A 158 -1.26 -9.69 -24.13
CA ILE A 158 -0.82 -8.30 -24.18
C ILE A 158 0.70 -8.30 -24.37
N ARG A 159 1.17 -8.34 -25.62
CA ARG A 159 2.55 -8.01 -25.94
C ARG A 159 2.72 -6.51 -25.78
N LYS A 160 3.67 -6.12 -24.92
CA LYS A 160 4.25 -4.78 -24.98
C LYS A 160 4.72 -4.52 -26.42
N PRO A 161 4.46 -3.35 -27.02
CA PRO A 161 5.18 -2.93 -28.19
C PRO A 161 6.65 -2.80 -27.78
N ASP A 162 7.46 -3.71 -28.31
CA ASP A 162 8.93 -3.71 -28.32
C ASP A 162 9.63 -4.10 -26.99
N GLU A 163 10.03 -5.38 -26.88
CA GLU A 163 10.89 -5.86 -25.77
C GLU A 163 12.32 -5.31 -25.84
N GLU A 164 12.77 -4.80 -27.00
CA GLU A 164 14.14 -4.34 -27.20
C GLU A 164 14.42 -2.95 -26.58
N LYS A 165 13.41 -2.17 -26.23
CA LYS A 165 13.57 -0.76 -25.78
C LYS A 165 13.23 -0.53 -24.31
N ARG A 166 13.64 -1.43 -23.42
CA ARG A 166 13.33 -1.32 -21.99
C ARG A 166 14.00 -0.11 -21.29
N ASN A 167 15.12 0.40 -21.84
CA ASN A 167 15.96 1.46 -21.24
C ASN A 167 16.42 2.55 -22.24
N ALA A 168 15.73 2.76 -23.36
CA ALA A 168 16.18 3.76 -24.33
C ALA A 168 16.04 5.19 -23.75
N GLY A 169 17.17 5.80 -23.39
CA GLY A 169 17.25 7.21 -23.04
C GLY A 169 16.93 8.10 -24.26
N PRO A 170 16.57 9.38 -24.04
CA PRO A 170 16.27 10.30 -25.13
C PRO A 170 17.46 10.38 -26.09
N LYS A 171 17.23 10.13 -27.39
CA LYS A 171 18.25 10.37 -28.42
C LYS A 171 18.42 11.88 -28.59
N PRO A 172 19.65 12.41 -28.60
CA PRO A 172 19.89 13.81 -28.87
C PRO A 172 19.62 14.15 -30.34
N ARG A 173 18.81 15.20 -30.50
CA ARG A 173 18.45 16.02 -31.68
C ARG A 173 18.35 15.33 -33.04
#